data_AF-A0A8H5E9P6-F1
#
_entry.id   AF-A0A8H5E9P6-F1
#
_cell.length_a   1.000
_cell.length_b   1.000
_cell.length_c   1.000
_cell.angle_alpha   90.00
_cell.angle_beta   90.00
_cell.angle_gamma   90.00
#
_symmetry.space_group_name_H-M   'P 1'
#
loop_
_entity.id
_entity.type
_entity.pdbx_description
1 polymer ?
#
loop_
_entity_poly.entity_id
_entity_poly.type
_entity_poly.pdbx_seq_one_letter_code
_entity_poly.pdbx_strand_id
1 'polypeptide(L)'
;MESSSKRRKLDHSGSGLRHDALIDFEARSSARVSTASTFVLQTDELLKEAKLDYGKALKHVDANLHRLKEAIDTATPHGPEPITEVTSRFEKKHRIVIPYPDPKPAKDAPYKLSFEKPGSYNVVGSYVAKTMVKSQAQFGIDMVVQMPKAMFQEKDFTSMRYFYRRAYYIAYIAANVKKELGDSMDIGFEYLNENPLLPVLALRPKAEEEETDAKEINGKASKKKAKVMKSPYTIRLIPCAPDGLFPKSKLLPRSNNNRSGESDDKKTQARTPFYNSTLKAEETFISYLRVLTHAKNECPALTDACVLGRIWLQQRGFGSSISQGGFGHFEWSVMIALLLQMGGRNGHAALSNSLSSTELFKAAIQFLSATDFNKTPFVFGSSKISADSVREAGPVMYDP
;
A
#
# COMPACT_ATOMS: atom_id res chain seq x y z
N MET A 1 68.65 16.82 11.75
CA MET A 1 67.23 16.77 12.17
C MET A 1 66.41 16.37 10.96
N GLU A 2 66.22 15.06 10.78
CA GLU A 2 65.45 14.49 9.68
C GLU A 2 63.97 14.50 10.04
N SER A 3 63.14 15.12 9.18
CA SER A 3 61.68 15.15 9.34
C SER A 3 61.05 14.16 8.36
N SER A 4 60.56 13.04 8.90
CA SER A 4 59.88 11.98 8.15
C SER A 4 58.48 12.44 7.71
N SER A 5 58.23 12.47 6.41
CA SER A 5 56.91 12.74 5.83
C SER A 5 56.05 11.46 5.84
N LYS A 6 55.13 11.31 6.82
CA LYS A 6 54.12 10.24 6.80
C LYS A 6 53.02 10.57 5.79
N ARG A 7 53.03 9.88 4.65
CA ARG A 7 51.97 9.86 3.63
C ARG A 7 50.76 9.09 4.19
N ARG A 8 49.67 9.79 4.56
CA ARG A 8 48.36 9.15 4.82
C ARG A 8 47.70 8.79 3.50
N LYS A 9 47.49 7.49 3.24
CA LYS A 9 46.51 7.00 2.27
C LYS A 9 45.11 7.30 2.81
N LEU A 10 44.31 8.04 2.06
CA LEU A 10 42.87 8.12 2.24
C LEU A 10 42.25 7.12 1.25
N ASP A 11 41.75 6.00 1.77
CA ASP A 11 40.83 5.14 1.05
C ASP A 11 39.49 5.87 0.93
N HIS A 12 39.06 6.12 -0.30
CA HIS A 12 37.70 6.55 -0.61
C HIS A 12 36.89 5.36 -1.11
N SER A 13 36.13 4.74 -0.21
CA SER A 13 34.98 3.91 -0.57
C SER A 13 33.76 4.37 0.21
N GLY A 14 33.22 5.53 -0.18
CA GLY A 14 31.91 6.00 0.24
C GLY A 14 30.96 5.88 -0.94
N SER A 15 29.96 5.02 -0.84
CA SER A 15 28.89 4.83 -1.82
C SER A 15 27.88 5.98 -1.80
N GLY A 16 28.36 7.21 -1.98
CA GLY A 16 27.52 8.35 -2.31
C GLY A 16 27.31 8.37 -3.82
N LEU A 17 26.07 8.60 -4.26
CA LEU A 17 25.75 8.93 -5.65
C LEU A 17 26.76 9.97 -6.16
N ARG A 18 27.50 9.61 -7.22
CA ARG A 18 28.41 10.54 -7.91
C ARG A 18 27.56 11.68 -8.44
N HIS A 19 27.97 12.91 -8.13
CA HIS A 19 27.26 14.13 -8.50
C HIS A 19 27.12 14.29 -10.03
N ASP A 20 27.93 13.58 -10.82
CA ASP A 20 27.80 13.56 -12.29
C ASP A 20 26.49 12.91 -12.79
N ALA A 21 25.77 12.16 -11.95
CA ALA A 21 24.54 11.46 -12.34
C ALA A 21 23.24 12.10 -11.82
N LEU A 22 23.33 13.09 -10.91
CA LEU A 22 22.17 13.82 -10.37
C LEU A 22 22.24 15.27 -10.83
N ILE A 23 21.15 15.71 -11.45
CA ILE A 23 21.02 16.96 -12.22
C ILE A 23 21.44 18.18 -11.37
N ASP A 24 22.38 18.97 -11.89
CA ASP A 24 22.59 20.36 -11.45
C ASP A 24 21.43 21.23 -11.96
N PHE A 25 20.50 21.55 -11.06
CA PHE A 25 19.34 22.39 -11.36
C PHE A 25 19.65 23.90 -11.30
N GLU A 26 20.79 24.33 -10.76
CA GLU A 26 21.15 25.75 -10.66
C GLU A 26 21.52 26.32 -12.03
N ALA A 27 22.20 25.54 -12.87
CA ALA A 27 22.64 25.97 -14.20
C ALA A 27 21.51 26.22 -15.23
N ARG A 28 20.27 25.82 -14.94
CA ARG A 28 19.11 25.99 -15.86
C ARG A 28 18.15 27.13 -15.49
N SER A 29 18.39 27.80 -14.36
CA SER A 29 17.57 28.94 -13.91
C SER A 29 17.49 30.07 -14.94
N SER A 30 18.56 30.28 -15.72
CA SER A 30 18.68 31.34 -16.72
C SER A 30 18.02 31.03 -18.09
N ALA A 31 17.47 29.84 -18.30
CA ALA A 31 16.84 29.44 -19.58
C ALA A 31 15.29 29.40 -19.54
N ARG A 32 14.66 29.92 -18.48
CA ARG A 32 13.20 29.87 -18.25
C ARG A 32 12.35 30.82 -19.14
N VAL A 33 12.79 31.07 -20.36
CA VAL A 33 11.94 31.61 -21.45
C VAL A 33 12.11 30.75 -22.69
N SER A 34 12.05 29.42 -22.52
CA SER A 34 12.16 28.46 -23.62
C SER A 34 10.79 27.82 -23.84
N THR A 35 10.33 27.90 -25.08
CA THR A 35 9.10 27.31 -25.62
C THR A 35 8.83 25.92 -25.03
N ALA A 36 7.58 25.64 -24.65
CA ALA A 36 7.19 24.32 -24.17
C ALA A 36 7.63 23.26 -25.18
N SER A 37 8.58 22.40 -24.79
CA SER A 37 9.06 21.32 -25.66
C SER A 37 7.89 20.42 -26.06
N THR A 38 7.97 19.77 -27.22
CA THR A 38 6.94 18.82 -27.68
C THR A 38 6.59 17.78 -26.61
N PHE A 39 7.57 17.34 -25.83
CA PHE A 39 7.35 16.41 -24.73
C PHE A 39 6.44 16.98 -23.63
N VAL A 40 6.62 18.25 -23.24
CA VAL A 40 5.78 18.91 -22.23
C VAL A 40 4.35 19.11 -22.75
N LEU A 41 4.20 19.49 -24.02
CA LEU A 41 2.87 19.64 -24.63
C LEU A 41 2.12 18.30 -24.68
N GLN A 42 2.81 17.22 -25.06
CA GLN A 42 2.24 15.87 -25.11
C GLN A 42 1.90 15.34 -23.73
N THR A 43 2.72 15.59 -22.70
CA THR A 43 2.40 15.17 -21.32
C THR A 43 1.22 15.94 -20.75
N ASP A 44 1.11 17.23 -21.02
CA ASP A 44 -0.04 18.04 -20.61
C ASP A 44 -1.34 17.58 -21.29
N GLU A 45 -1.28 17.22 -22.57
CA GLU A 45 -2.42 16.64 -23.30
C GLU A 45 -2.82 15.28 -22.72
N LEU A 46 -1.85 14.38 -22.51
CA LEU A 46 -2.08 13.08 -21.88
C LEU A 46 -2.73 13.21 -20.49
N LEU A 47 -2.27 14.15 -19.66
CA LEU A 47 -2.83 14.40 -18.34
C LEU A 47 -4.29 14.86 -18.41
N LYS A 48 -4.64 15.73 -19.36
CA LYS A 48 -6.01 16.19 -19.60
C LYS A 48 -6.93 15.04 -20.00
N GLU A 49 -6.47 14.17 -20.91
CA GLU A 49 -7.24 13.02 -21.38
C GLU A 49 -7.42 11.97 -20.27
N ALA A 50 -6.34 11.65 -19.54
CA ALA A 50 -6.32 10.60 -18.53
C ALA A 50 -7.14 10.94 -17.27
N LYS A 51 -7.40 12.23 -17.00
CA LYS A 51 -8.08 12.71 -15.79
C LYS A 51 -9.46 12.07 -15.62
N LEU A 52 -9.69 11.44 -14.46
CA LEU A 52 -10.98 10.88 -14.08
C LEU A 52 -11.95 11.98 -13.60
N ASP A 53 -13.20 11.93 -14.04
CA ASP A 53 -14.29 12.72 -13.46
C ASP A 53 -14.85 11.97 -12.23
N TYR A 54 -14.36 12.32 -11.04
CA TYR A 54 -14.76 11.68 -9.78
C TYR A 54 -16.24 11.87 -9.47
N GLY A 55 -16.83 13.01 -9.85
CA GLY A 55 -18.23 13.31 -9.58
C GLY A 55 -19.18 12.40 -10.37
N LYS A 56 -18.78 11.98 -11.57
CA LYS A 56 -19.52 11.00 -12.38
C LYS A 56 -19.17 9.57 -12.03
N ALA A 57 -17.88 9.24 -11.96
CA ALA A 57 -17.43 7.86 -11.80
C ALA A 57 -17.66 7.31 -10.39
N LEU A 58 -17.60 8.18 -9.36
CA LEU A 58 -17.54 7.78 -7.95
C LEU A 58 -18.59 8.52 -7.08
N LYS A 59 -19.70 8.97 -7.68
CA LYS A 59 -20.74 9.80 -7.04
C LYS A 59 -21.22 9.30 -5.67
N HIS A 60 -21.41 7.99 -5.54
CA HIS A 60 -21.98 7.37 -4.34
C HIS A 60 -20.92 6.85 -3.35
N VAL A 61 -19.63 7.04 -3.64
CA VAL A 61 -18.55 6.50 -2.81
C VAL A 61 -18.59 7.09 -1.40
N ASP A 62 -18.70 8.41 -1.25
CA ASP A 62 -18.66 9.05 0.06
C ASP A 62 -19.83 8.59 0.96
N ALA A 63 -21.05 8.55 0.42
CA ALA A 63 -22.21 8.03 1.13
C ALA A 63 -22.04 6.57 1.56
N ASN A 64 -21.47 5.74 0.67
CA ASN A 64 -21.19 4.33 0.96
C ASN A 64 -20.08 4.14 2.00
N LEU A 65 -19.06 5.01 2.01
CA LEU A 65 -18.02 5.02 3.04
C LEU A 65 -18.59 5.42 4.42
N HIS A 66 -19.52 6.37 4.46
CA HIS A 66 -20.23 6.74 5.70
C HIS A 66 -21.07 5.58 6.24
N ARG A 67 -21.91 4.96 5.40
CA ARG A 67 -22.69 3.78 5.80
C ARG A 67 -21.81 2.61 6.24
N LEU A 68 -20.67 2.40 5.57
CA LEU A 68 -19.70 1.38 5.96
C LEU A 68 -19.12 1.67 7.35
N LYS A 69 -18.71 2.91 7.62
CA LYS A 69 -18.24 3.32 8.95
C LYS A 69 -19.31 3.06 10.02
N GLU A 70 -20.55 3.49 9.78
CA GLU A 70 -21.67 3.26 10.70
C GLU A 70 -21.89 1.78 10.97
N ALA A 71 -21.92 0.94 9.93
CA ALA A 71 -22.05 -0.51 10.07
C ALA A 71 -20.93 -1.12 10.92
N ILE A 72 -19.70 -0.63 10.80
CA ILE A 72 -18.58 -1.09 11.64
C ILE A 72 -18.75 -0.60 13.09
N ASP A 73 -19.22 0.62 13.30
CA ASP A 73 -19.41 1.20 14.64
C ASP A 73 -20.54 0.52 15.45
N THR A 74 -21.53 -0.10 14.79
CA THR A 74 -22.57 -0.90 15.46
C THR A 74 -22.07 -2.25 15.99
N ALA A 75 -20.88 -2.70 15.57
CA ALA A 75 -20.31 -3.97 15.97
C ALA A 75 -20.11 -4.05 17.49
N THR A 76 -20.64 -5.12 18.12
CA THR A 76 -20.50 -5.33 19.56
C THR A 76 -19.13 -5.92 19.89
N PRO A 77 -18.33 -5.27 20.77
CA PRO A 77 -17.08 -5.83 21.28
C PRO A 77 -17.28 -7.10 22.09
N HIS A 78 -16.26 -7.96 22.13
CA HIS A 78 -16.22 -9.09 23.05
C HIS A 78 -14.78 -9.36 23.52
N GLY A 79 -14.67 -9.95 24.72
CA GLY A 79 -13.38 -10.25 25.36
C GLY A 79 -12.63 -11.42 24.71
N PRO A 80 -11.39 -11.70 25.16
CA PRO A 80 -10.55 -12.75 24.58
C PRO A 80 -11.07 -14.17 24.86
N GLU A 81 -11.33 -14.92 23.80
CA GLU A 81 -11.82 -16.30 23.84
C GLU A 81 -10.93 -17.26 23.04
N PRO A 82 -10.85 -18.56 23.38
CA PRO A 82 -10.03 -19.53 22.65
C PRO A 82 -10.35 -19.56 21.15
N ILE A 83 -9.31 -19.55 20.31
CA ILE A 83 -9.43 -19.45 18.84
C ILE A 83 -10.34 -20.51 18.22
N THR A 84 -10.31 -21.75 18.71
CA THR A 84 -11.13 -22.85 18.18
C THR A 84 -12.62 -22.68 18.47
N GLU A 85 -12.96 -22.34 19.71
CA GLU A 85 -14.34 -22.14 20.15
C GLU A 85 -14.99 -20.97 19.42
N VAL A 86 -14.29 -19.83 19.37
CA VAL A 86 -14.79 -18.62 18.73
C VAL A 86 -14.93 -18.78 17.22
N THR A 87 -13.99 -19.48 16.56
CA THR A 87 -14.07 -19.81 15.13
C THR A 87 -15.31 -20.63 14.83
N SER A 88 -15.50 -21.75 15.53
CA SER A 88 -16.64 -22.64 15.30
C SER A 88 -17.98 -21.94 15.53
N ARG A 89 -18.09 -21.15 16.62
CA ARG A 89 -19.29 -20.38 16.94
C ARG A 89 -19.58 -19.31 15.88
N PHE A 90 -18.55 -18.58 15.45
CA PHE A 90 -18.66 -17.52 14.45
C PHE A 90 -19.14 -18.07 13.11
N GLU A 91 -18.47 -19.09 12.58
CA GLU A 91 -18.77 -19.67 11.26
C GLU A 91 -20.19 -20.28 11.24
N LYS A 92 -20.59 -20.97 12.32
CA LYS A 92 -21.94 -21.52 12.46
C LYS A 92 -23.02 -20.44 12.49
N LYS A 93 -22.79 -19.34 13.23
CA LYS A 93 -23.76 -18.26 13.41
C LYS A 93 -23.92 -17.40 12.16
N HIS A 94 -22.81 -17.02 11.53
CA HIS A 94 -22.80 -16.03 10.46
C HIS A 94 -22.74 -16.63 9.05
N ARG A 95 -22.43 -17.93 8.94
CA ARG A 95 -22.20 -18.61 7.64
C ARG A 95 -21.13 -17.91 6.81
N ILE A 96 -20.09 -17.43 7.49
CA ILE A 96 -18.90 -16.79 6.91
C ILE A 96 -17.70 -17.58 7.41
N VAL A 97 -16.88 -18.07 6.49
CA VAL A 97 -15.60 -18.72 6.81
C VAL A 97 -14.58 -17.64 7.13
N ILE A 98 -13.84 -17.81 8.23
CA ILE A 98 -12.77 -16.86 8.57
C ILE A 98 -11.60 -17.08 7.60
N PRO A 99 -11.12 -16.03 6.91
CA PRO A 99 -10.06 -16.16 5.90
C PRO A 99 -8.69 -16.29 6.56
N TYR A 100 -8.48 -17.33 7.36
CA TYR A 100 -7.17 -17.60 7.97
C TYR A 100 -6.14 -17.85 6.86
N PRO A 101 -4.96 -17.19 6.93
CA PRO A 101 -3.85 -17.53 6.07
C PRO A 101 -3.32 -18.93 6.39
N ASP A 102 -2.62 -19.53 5.43
CA ASP A 102 -1.97 -20.82 5.64
C ASP A 102 -0.62 -20.66 6.38
N PRO A 103 -0.28 -21.58 7.30
CA PRO A 103 -1.12 -22.67 7.80
C PRO A 103 -2.26 -22.13 8.66
N LYS A 104 -3.41 -22.83 8.67
CA LYS A 104 -4.52 -22.47 9.57
C LYS A 104 -4.12 -22.67 11.05
N PRO A 105 -4.75 -21.95 11.98
CA PRO A 105 -4.54 -22.17 13.41
C PRO A 105 -4.73 -23.63 13.81
N ALA A 106 -3.78 -24.18 14.58
CA ALA A 106 -3.90 -25.52 15.15
C ALA A 106 -5.05 -25.59 16.17
N LYS A 107 -5.61 -26.80 16.38
CA LYS A 107 -6.75 -27.00 17.30
C LYS A 107 -6.40 -26.72 18.76
N ASP A 108 -5.14 -26.91 19.12
CA ASP A 108 -4.56 -26.69 20.44
C ASP A 108 -3.83 -25.35 20.54
N ALA A 109 -3.98 -24.46 19.54
CA ALA A 109 -3.32 -23.17 19.54
C ALA A 109 -3.71 -22.37 20.80
N PRO A 110 -2.75 -21.93 21.63
CA PRO A 110 -3.02 -21.28 22.92
C PRO A 110 -3.47 -19.82 22.78
N TYR A 111 -3.86 -19.41 21.57
CA TYR A 111 -4.17 -18.03 21.24
C TYR A 111 -5.64 -17.74 21.50
N LYS A 112 -5.91 -16.56 22.05
CA LYS A 112 -7.27 -16.06 22.26
C LYS A 112 -7.57 -14.94 21.29
N LEU A 113 -8.77 -14.93 20.71
CA LEU A 113 -9.24 -13.88 19.82
C LEU A 113 -10.27 -13.02 20.54
N SER A 114 -10.21 -11.72 20.30
CA SER A 114 -11.19 -10.73 20.77
C SER A 114 -11.60 -9.84 19.60
N PHE A 115 -12.63 -9.05 19.81
CA PHE A 115 -12.97 -7.96 18.91
C PHE A 115 -13.23 -6.69 19.72
N GLU A 116 -12.57 -5.61 19.33
CA GLU A 116 -12.81 -4.26 19.80
C GLU A 116 -13.10 -3.35 18.60
N LYS A 117 -13.75 -2.21 18.82
CA LYS A 117 -14.03 -1.27 17.73
C LYS A 117 -12.73 -0.67 17.18
N PRO A 118 -12.64 -0.36 15.87
CA PRO A 118 -11.46 0.28 15.31
C PRO A 118 -11.06 1.56 16.07
N GLY A 119 -9.76 1.73 16.30
CA GLY A 119 -9.24 2.95 16.94
C GLY A 119 -9.29 4.17 16.03
N SER A 120 -9.23 3.96 14.71
CA SER A 120 -9.39 5.02 13.71
C SER A 120 -9.82 4.47 12.35
N TYR A 121 -10.40 5.36 11.53
CA TYR A 121 -10.86 5.12 10.18
C TYR A 121 -10.20 6.12 9.25
N ASN A 122 -9.52 5.67 8.20
CA ASN A 122 -8.93 6.59 7.22
C ASN A 122 -9.13 6.07 5.81
N VAL A 123 -9.52 6.96 4.89
CA VAL A 123 -9.51 6.65 3.46
C VAL A 123 -8.11 6.94 2.93
N VAL A 124 -7.54 6.03 2.16
CA VAL A 124 -6.16 6.09 1.68
C VAL A 124 -6.08 5.83 0.17
N GLY A 125 -4.86 5.91 -0.36
CA GLY A 125 -4.58 5.64 -1.76
C GLY A 125 -5.07 6.74 -2.70
N SER A 126 -5.31 6.36 -3.95
CA SER A 126 -5.50 7.32 -5.05
C SER A 126 -6.81 8.11 -4.99
N TYR A 127 -7.79 7.65 -4.21
CA TYR A 127 -9.07 8.34 -4.09
C TYR A 127 -8.92 9.69 -3.37
N VAL A 128 -8.19 9.70 -2.26
CA VAL A 128 -7.88 10.91 -1.49
C VAL A 128 -6.80 11.74 -2.18
N ALA A 129 -5.80 11.08 -2.77
CA ALA A 129 -4.73 11.77 -3.50
C ALA A 129 -5.24 12.44 -4.79
N LYS A 130 -6.39 12.00 -5.33
CA LYS A 130 -6.96 12.38 -6.63
C LYS A 130 -6.06 12.02 -7.83
N THR A 131 -5.41 10.86 -7.76
CA THR A 131 -4.45 10.35 -8.76
C THR A 131 -4.96 9.16 -9.58
N MET A 132 -6.27 8.90 -9.59
CA MET A 132 -6.91 7.91 -10.46
C MET A 132 -7.00 8.37 -11.92
N VAL A 133 -6.98 7.42 -12.84
CA VAL A 133 -7.02 7.65 -14.29
C VAL A 133 -8.10 6.80 -14.96
N LYS A 134 -8.70 7.31 -16.04
CA LYS A 134 -9.81 6.64 -16.75
C LYS A 134 -9.45 5.25 -17.29
N SER A 135 -8.18 5.00 -17.63
CA SER A 135 -7.70 3.74 -18.19
C SER A 135 -7.63 2.58 -17.18
N GLN A 136 -7.92 2.82 -15.89
CA GLN A 136 -7.92 1.77 -14.88
C GLN A 136 -9.01 0.74 -15.17
N ALA A 137 -8.66 -0.54 -15.09
CA ALA A 137 -9.62 -1.64 -15.25
C ALA A 137 -10.70 -1.63 -14.16
N GLN A 138 -10.36 -1.17 -12.95
CA GLN A 138 -11.25 -1.09 -11.80
C GLN A 138 -10.78 0.04 -10.87
N PHE A 139 -11.72 0.83 -10.34
CA PHE A 139 -11.40 1.86 -9.36
C PHE A 139 -11.42 1.27 -7.94
N GLY A 140 -10.24 1.11 -7.34
CA GLY A 140 -10.12 0.68 -5.94
C GLY A 140 -10.11 1.89 -5.00
N ILE A 141 -11.00 1.91 -4.02
CA ILE A 141 -11.02 2.87 -2.92
C ILE A 141 -10.62 2.12 -1.66
N ASP A 142 -9.51 2.50 -1.07
CA ASP A 142 -8.96 1.81 0.10
C ASP A 142 -9.34 2.56 1.37
N MET A 143 -9.96 1.85 2.31
CA MET A 143 -10.31 2.36 3.64
C MET A 143 -9.58 1.52 4.68
N VAL A 144 -8.67 2.13 5.43
CA VAL A 144 -7.95 1.45 6.51
C VAL A 144 -8.68 1.59 7.82
N VAL A 145 -8.73 0.50 8.58
CA VAL A 145 -9.26 0.43 9.94
C VAL A 145 -8.17 -0.02 10.88
N GLN A 146 -7.79 0.87 11.80
CA GLN A 146 -6.72 0.57 12.75
C GLN A 146 -7.25 -0.32 13.87
N MET A 147 -6.66 -1.50 14.02
CA MET A 147 -7.00 -2.41 15.11
C MET A 147 -6.48 -1.84 16.45
N PRO A 148 -7.26 -1.90 17.54
CA PRO A 148 -6.81 -1.43 18.85
C PRO A 148 -5.59 -2.20 19.38
N LYS A 149 -4.64 -1.48 19.99
CA LYS A 149 -3.42 -2.06 20.57
C LYS A 149 -3.71 -3.08 21.67
N ALA A 150 -4.80 -2.91 22.42
CA ALA A 150 -5.23 -3.79 23.50
C ALA A 150 -5.54 -5.23 23.05
N MET A 151 -5.83 -5.43 21.76
CA MET A 151 -6.12 -6.76 21.20
C MET A 151 -4.87 -7.64 21.00
N PHE A 152 -3.67 -7.06 21.13
CA PHE A 152 -2.41 -7.70 20.77
C PHE A 152 -1.48 -7.86 21.97
N GLN A 153 -0.59 -8.84 21.85
CA GLN A 153 0.52 -9.08 22.77
C GLN A 153 1.85 -8.78 22.10
N GLU A 154 2.87 -8.48 22.90
CA GLU A 154 4.21 -8.09 22.41
C GLU A 154 4.84 -9.13 21.46
N LYS A 155 4.52 -10.41 21.61
CA LYS A 155 5.08 -11.52 20.82
C LYS A 155 4.19 -11.94 19.63
N ASP A 156 3.12 -11.21 19.34
CA ASP A 156 2.18 -11.59 18.26
C ASP A 156 2.78 -11.45 16.85
N PHE A 157 3.94 -10.78 16.71
CA PHE A 157 4.72 -10.82 15.48
C PHE A 157 5.27 -12.21 15.14
N THR A 158 5.24 -13.18 16.07
CA THR A 158 5.76 -14.53 15.86
C THR A 158 4.67 -15.53 15.44
N SER A 159 5.04 -16.49 14.60
CA SER A 159 4.24 -17.69 14.31
C SER A 159 2.78 -17.40 13.92
N MET A 160 2.58 -16.45 13.00
CA MET A 160 1.28 -16.12 12.40
C MET A 160 0.21 -15.53 13.35
N ARG A 161 0.52 -15.31 14.63
CA ARG A 161 -0.45 -14.88 15.66
C ARG A 161 -1.16 -13.59 15.29
N TYR A 162 -0.41 -12.57 14.88
CA TYR A 162 -0.95 -11.30 14.39
C TYR A 162 -1.92 -11.52 13.23
N PHE A 163 -1.53 -12.34 12.24
CA PHE A 163 -2.34 -12.57 11.05
C PHE A 163 -3.62 -13.34 11.35
N TYR A 164 -3.64 -14.25 12.32
CA TYR A 164 -4.87 -14.90 12.77
C TYR A 164 -5.81 -13.93 13.48
N ARG A 165 -5.29 -13.05 14.35
CA ARG A 165 -6.08 -11.98 14.98
C ARG A 165 -6.68 -11.04 13.93
N ARG A 166 -5.87 -10.64 12.95
CA ARG A 166 -6.27 -9.80 11.81
C ARG A 166 -7.35 -10.45 10.94
N ALA A 167 -7.19 -11.73 10.60
CA ALA A 167 -8.16 -12.48 9.81
C ALA A 167 -9.51 -12.62 10.53
N TYR A 168 -9.48 -12.90 11.85
CA TYR A 168 -10.70 -12.91 12.67
C TYR A 168 -11.36 -11.53 12.71
N TYR A 169 -10.56 -10.47 12.91
CA TYR A 169 -11.05 -9.09 12.99
C TYR A 169 -11.83 -8.68 11.73
N ILE A 170 -11.27 -8.91 10.54
CA ILE A 170 -11.95 -8.57 9.28
C ILE A 170 -13.17 -9.45 9.04
N ALA A 171 -13.16 -10.72 9.44
CA ALA A 171 -14.33 -11.59 9.36
C ALA A 171 -15.46 -11.10 10.27
N TYR A 172 -15.13 -10.70 11.50
CA TYR A 172 -16.11 -10.18 12.45
C TYR A 172 -16.76 -8.89 11.94
N ILE A 173 -15.97 -8.00 11.36
CA ILE A 173 -16.49 -6.81 10.67
C ILE A 173 -17.39 -7.22 9.49
N ALA A 174 -16.94 -8.15 8.65
CA ALA A 174 -17.70 -8.62 7.49
C ALA A 174 -19.08 -9.16 7.89
N ALA A 175 -19.19 -9.86 9.02
CA ALA A 175 -20.47 -10.34 9.53
C ALA A 175 -21.46 -9.24 9.88
N ASN A 176 -20.99 -8.10 10.39
CA ASN A 176 -21.86 -6.96 10.72
C ASN A 176 -22.17 -6.12 9.49
N VAL A 177 -21.14 -5.84 8.67
CA VAL A 177 -21.31 -5.16 7.37
C VAL A 177 -22.28 -5.91 6.47
N LYS A 178 -22.23 -7.24 6.42
CA LYS A 178 -23.15 -8.05 5.62
C LYS A 178 -24.61 -7.91 6.07
N LYS A 179 -24.88 -7.69 7.35
CA LYS A 179 -26.25 -7.47 7.85
C LYS A 179 -26.79 -6.11 7.40
N GLU A 180 -25.95 -5.06 7.48
CA GLU A 180 -26.38 -3.68 7.20
C GLU A 180 -26.34 -3.31 5.72
N LEU A 181 -25.41 -3.90 4.95
CA LEU A 181 -25.10 -3.51 3.57
C LEU A 181 -25.24 -4.63 2.54
N GLY A 182 -25.50 -5.87 2.98
CA GLY A 182 -25.55 -7.05 2.10
C GLY A 182 -26.62 -7.00 1.01
N ASP A 183 -27.67 -6.19 1.18
CA ASP A 183 -28.71 -6.01 0.17
C ASP A 183 -28.21 -5.12 -0.98
N SER A 184 -27.52 -4.03 -0.65
CA SER A 184 -27.02 -3.03 -1.62
C SER A 184 -25.64 -3.35 -2.21
N MET A 185 -24.84 -4.18 -1.54
CA MET A 185 -23.45 -4.45 -1.94
C MET A 185 -23.18 -5.96 -2.00
N ASP A 186 -22.42 -6.37 -3.00
CA ASP A 186 -21.73 -7.64 -3.00
C ASP A 186 -20.48 -7.53 -2.12
N ILE A 187 -20.31 -8.50 -1.21
CA ILE A 187 -19.30 -8.47 -0.16
C ILE A 187 -18.52 -9.78 -0.21
N GLY A 188 -17.20 -9.69 -0.40
CA GLY A 188 -16.32 -10.84 -0.46
C GLY A 188 -14.94 -10.56 0.12
N PHE A 189 -14.15 -11.61 0.32
CA PHE A 189 -12.76 -11.47 0.71
C PHE A 189 -11.85 -11.45 -0.52
N GLU A 190 -10.81 -10.63 -0.46
CA GLU A 190 -9.70 -10.57 -1.41
C GLU A 190 -8.38 -10.55 -0.64
N TYR A 191 -7.25 -10.68 -1.35
CA TYR A 191 -5.92 -10.48 -0.77
C TYR A 191 -5.37 -9.12 -1.19
N LEU A 192 -4.96 -8.31 -0.22
CA LEU A 192 -4.32 -7.03 -0.50
C LEU A 192 -3.04 -7.28 -1.30
N ASN A 193 -2.99 -6.76 -2.53
CA ASN A 193 -1.84 -6.92 -3.42
C ASN A 193 -1.44 -8.39 -3.65
N GLU A 194 -2.42 -9.32 -3.62
CA GLU A 194 -2.19 -10.77 -3.73
C GLU A 194 -1.35 -11.37 -2.58
N ASN A 195 -1.17 -10.64 -1.47
CA ASN A 195 -0.48 -11.17 -0.31
C ASN A 195 -1.44 -12.07 0.50
N PRO A 196 -1.20 -13.40 0.56
CA PRO A 196 -2.09 -14.34 1.24
C PRO A 196 -2.19 -14.09 2.76
N LEU A 197 -1.24 -13.36 3.35
CA LEU A 197 -1.26 -12.97 4.76
C LEU A 197 -2.25 -11.84 5.05
N LEU A 198 -2.71 -11.13 4.03
CA LEU A 198 -3.48 -9.90 4.16
C LEU A 198 -4.87 -10.02 3.52
N PRO A 199 -5.78 -10.85 4.07
CA PRO A 199 -7.17 -10.85 3.64
C PRO A 199 -7.83 -9.50 3.94
N VAL A 200 -8.59 -8.98 2.98
CA VAL A 200 -9.32 -7.71 3.07
C VAL A 200 -10.76 -7.93 2.66
N LEU A 201 -11.66 -7.04 3.10
CA LEU A 201 -13.06 -7.10 2.71
C LEU A 201 -13.27 -6.20 1.50
N ALA A 202 -13.70 -6.76 0.38
CA ALA A 202 -14.06 -6.04 -0.83
C ALA A 202 -15.58 -5.88 -0.91
N LEU A 203 -16.03 -4.63 -1.03
CA LEU A 203 -17.42 -4.25 -1.19
C LEU A 203 -17.62 -3.66 -2.58
N ARG A 204 -18.54 -4.24 -3.33
CA ARG A 204 -18.91 -3.79 -4.67
C ARG A 204 -20.39 -3.44 -4.69
N PRO A 205 -20.78 -2.22 -5.05
CA PRO A 205 -22.20 -1.92 -5.24
C PRO A 205 -22.81 -2.91 -6.23
N LYS A 206 -23.96 -3.48 -5.88
CA LYS A 206 -24.73 -4.24 -6.86
C LYS A 206 -25.20 -3.27 -7.93
N ALA A 207 -25.22 -3.72 -9.19
CA ALA A 207 -25.82 -2.91 -10.24
C ALA A 207 -27.29 -2.71 -9.86
N GLU A 208 -27.75 -1.47 -9.85
CA GLU A 208 -29.19 -1.21 -9.88
C GLU A 208 -29.69 -1.82 -11.19
N GLU A 209 -30.68 -2.71 -11.11
CA GLU A 209 -31.46 -3.05 -12.28
C GLU A 209 -32.18 -1.76 -12.66
N GLU A 210 -31.64 -1.01 -13.61
CA GLU A 210 -32.44 -0.02 -14.30
C GLU A 210 -33.63 -0.80 -14.90
N GLU A 211 -34.81 -0.65 -14.29
CA GLU A 211 -36.07 -0.91 -14.95
C GLU A 211 -36.08 -0.02 -16.19
N THR A 212 -35.54 -0.53 -17.28
CA THR A 212 -35.77 0.08 -18.58
C THR A 212 -37.25 -0.07 -18.80
N ASP A 213 -38.00 1.03 -18.63
CA ASP A 213 -39.38 1.15 -19.09
C ASP A 213 -39.45 0.55 -20.49
N ALA A 214 -40.02 -0.65 -20.57
CA ALA A 214 -40.25 -1.31 -21.82
C ALA A 214 -41.34 -0.51 -22.54
N LYS A 215 -40.96 0.52 -23.30
CA LYS A 215 -41.85 1.12 -24.28
C LYS A 215 -42.18 0.03 -25.29
N GLU A 216 -43.37 -0.53 -25.17
CA GLU A 216 -43.98 -1.35 -26.20
C GLU A 216 -44.08 -0.55 -27.48
N ILE A 217 -43.18 -0.82 -28.43
CA ILE A 217 -43.37 -0.47 -29.83
C ILE A 217 -43.42 -1.79 -30.60
N ASN A 218 -44.62 -2.14 -31.03
CA ASN A 218 -44.96 -3.21 -31.98
C ASN A 218 -44.46 -4.62 -31.63
N GLY A 219 -45.12 -5.26 -30.65
CA GLY A 219 -45.49 -6.68 -30.71
C GLY A 219 -44.38 -7.73 -30.81
N LYS A 220 -43.11 -7.39 -30.58
CA LYS A 220 -42.01 -8.36 -30.54
C LYS A 220 -41.18 -8.16 -29.27
N ALA A 221 -41.40 -9.02 -28.29
CA ALA A 221 -40.64 -9.09 -27.05
C ALA A 221 -39.20 -9.55 -27.32
N SER A 222 -38.32 -8.64 -27.74
CA SER A 222 -36.88 -8.86 -27.70
C SER A 222 -36.39 -8.65 -26.27
N LYS A 223 -36.19 -9.74 -25.52
CA LYS A 223 -35.44 -9.74 -24.26
C LYS A 223 -34.00 -9.30 -24.54
N LYS A 224 -33.72 -7.99 -24.50
CA LYS A 224 -32.35 -7.49 -24.39
C LYS A 224 -31.85 -7.97 -23.03
N LYS A 225 -30.91 -8.92 -23.01
CA LYS A 225 -30.16 -9.28 -21.80
C LYS A 225 -29.60 -7.97 -21.24
N ALA A 226 -30.09 -7.55 -20.08
CA ALA A 226 -29.51 -6.45 -19.34
C ALA A 226 -28.02 -6.76 -19.17
N LYS A 227 -27.17 -5.98 -19.84
CA LYS A 227 -25.73 -6.08 -19.66
C LYS A 227 -25.49 -5.55 -18.25
N VAL A 228 -25.41 -6.44 -17.27
CA VAL A 228 -25.08 -6.12 -15.88
C VAL A 228 -23.80 -5.29 -15.91
N MET A 229 -23.95 -3.97 -15.80
CA MET A 229 -22.81 -3.08 -15.81
C MET A 229 -22.18 -3.25 -14.45
N LYS A 230 -21.08 -4.03 -14.40
CA LYS A 230 -20.29 -4.17 -13.18
C LYS A 230 -20.03 -2.77 -12.64
N SER A 231 -20.38 -2.55 -11.37
CA SER A 231 -20.13 -1.27 -10.71
C SER A 231 -18.66 -0.87 -10.94
N PRO A 232 -18.39 0.40 -11.29
CA PRO A 232 -17.07 0.79 -11.78
C PRO A 232 -15.99 0.76 -10.69
N TYR A 233 -16.39 0.58 -9.42
CA TYR A 233 -15.48 0.68 -8.28
C TYR A 233 -15.66 -0.42 -7.24
N THR A 234 -14.66 -0.54 -6.38
CA THR A 234 -14.65 -1.46 -5.24
C THR A 234 -14.06 -0.74 -4.05
N ILE A 235 -14.78 -0.78 -2.93
CA ILE A 235 -14.30 -0.28 -1.65
C ILE A 235 -13.62 -1.46 -0.94
N ARG A 236 -12.34 -1.32 -0.60
CA ARG A 236 -11.59 -2.32 0.14
C ARG A 236 -11.37 -1.85 1.57
N LEU A 237 -11.87 -2.62 2.52
CA LEU A 237 -11.63 -2.40 3.93
C LEU A 237 -10.40 -3.19 4.37
N ILE A 238 -9.39 -2.47 4.86
CA ILE A 238 -8.06 -2.99 5.16
C ILE A 238 -7.81 -2.83 6.65
N PRO A 239 -7.79 -3.91 7.44
CA PRO A 239 -7.26 -3.85 8.80
C PRO A 239 -5.77 -3.50 8.76
N CYS A 240 -5.34 -2.63 9.66
CA CYS A 240 -3.93 -2.30 9.87
C CYS A 240 -3.55 -2.31 11.36
N ALA A 241 -2.25 -2.43 11.64
CA ALA A 241 -1.72 -2.39 12.99
C ALA A 241 -1.61 -0.93 13.50
N PRO A 242 -1.70 -0.72 14.83
CA PRO A 242 -1.33 0.55 15.44
C PRO A 242 0.19 0.77 15.38
N ASP A 243 0.60 2.03 15.35
CA ASP A 243 2.02 2.40 15.32
C ASP A 243 2.77 1.93 16.57
N GLY A 244 3.99 1.44 16.38
CA GLY A 244 4.84 0.90 17.45
C GLY A 244 4.21 -0.29 18.17
N LEU A 245 3.47 -1.14 17.45
CA LEU A 245 2.97 -2.40 17.99
C LEU A 245 4.13 -3.38 18.21
N PHE A 246 5.05 -3.49 17.24
CA PHE A 246 6.18 -4.41 17.31
C PHE A 246 7.54 -3.70 17.30
N PRO A 247 8.58 -4.26 17.97
CA PRO A 247 9.91 -3.68 17.91
C PRO A 247 10.52 -3.78 16.50
N LYS A 248 10.80 -2.64 15.86
CA LYS A 248 11.41 -2.55 14.51
C LYS A 248 12.67 -3.41 14.35
N SER A 249 13.48 -3.53 15.41
CA SER A 249 14.71 -4.33 15.44
C SER A 249 14.47 -5.84 15.31
N LYS A 250 13.29 -6.34 15.71
CA LYS A 250 12.90 -7.76 15.59
C LYS A 250 12.34 -8.10 14.22
N LEU A 251 11.94 -7.09 13.45
CA LEU A 251 11.37 -7.25 12.12
C LEU A 251 12.38 -6.93 11.00
N LEU A 252 13.68 -6.97 11.29
CA LEU A 252 14.70 -6.83 10.25
C LEU A 252 14.65 -8.01 9.27
N PRO A 253 15.03 -7.83 7.98
CA PRO A 253 15.01 -8.90 6.98
C PRO A 253 15.79 -10.16 7.37
N ARG A 254 16.84 -9.99 8.19
CA ARG A 254 17.67 -11.09 8.72
C ARG A 254 17.02 -11.91 9.82
N SER A 255 15.90 -11.46 10.38
CA SER A 255 15.21 -12.14 11.49
C SER A 255 14.30 -13.25 10.97
N ASN A 256 14.18 -14.35 11.72
CA ASN A 256 13.14 -15.35 11.50
C ASN A 256 12.03 -15.15 12.55
N ASN A 257 10.83 -14.80 12.07
CA ASN A 257 9.64 -14.66 12.91
C ASN A 257 8.52 -15.64 12.57
N ASN A 258 8.66 -16.43 11.50
CA ASN A 258 7.73 -17.51 11.17
C ASN A 258 8.42 -18.87 11.38
N ARG A 259 8.31 -19.39 12.60
CA ARG A 259 8.91 -20.67 12.97
C ARG A 259 8.06 -21.81 12.38
N SER A 260 8.42 -22.28 11.18
CA SER A 260 8.04 -23.61 10.72
C SER A 260 8.74 -24.65 11.61
N GLY A 261 8.05 -25.72 12.00
CA GLY A 261 8.46 -26.61 13.08
C GLY A 261 9.84 -27.30 12.97
N GLU A 262 10.34 -27.68 14.16
CA GLU A 262 11.28 -28.76 14.53
C GLU A 262 12.81 -28.66 14.37
N SER A 263 13.40 -27.67 13.71
CA SER A 263 14.87 -27.51 13.82
C SER A 263 15.24 -26.39 14.81
N ASP A 264 15.54 -26.77 16.06
CA ASP A 264 16.01 -25.87 17.12
C ASP A 264 17.47 -25.39 16.92
N ASP A 265 18.05 -25.72 15.76
CA ASP A 265 19.34 -25.19 15.32
C ASP A 265 19.20 -23.73 14.86
N LYS A 266 19.56 -22.80 15.75
CA LYS A 266 19.66 -21.35 15.47
C LYS A 266 20.54 -21.00 14.26
N LYS A 267 21.35 -21.95 13.76
CA LYS A 267 22.25 -21.76 12.60
C LYS A 267 21.60 -22.05 11.24
N THR A 268 20.46 -22.75 11.20
CA THR A 268 19.79 -23.18 9.95
C THR A 268 18.40 -22.59 9.75
N GLN A 269 17.91 -21.74 10.67
CA GLN A 269 16.61 -21.08 10.49
C GLN A 269 16.62 -20.14 9.27
N ALA A 270 15.79 -20.47 8.27
CA ALA A 270 15.57 -19.62 7.11
C ALA A 270 15.05 -18.24 7.54
N ARG A 271 15.60 -17.18 6.94
CA ARG A 271 15.16 -15.80 7.17
C ARG A 271 13.77 -15.60 6.59
N THR A 272 12.96 -14.72 7.18
CA THR A 272 11.57 -14.49 6.75
C THR A 272 11.33 -13.04 6.33
N PRO A 273 12.07 -12.50 5.33
CA PRO A 273 12.00 -11.09 4.96
C PRO A 273 10.60 -10.65 4.52
N PHE A 274 9.92 -11.39 3.65
CA PHE A 274 8.56 -11.06 3.20
C PHE A 274 7.54 -11.01 4.35
N TYR A 275 7.61 -11.96 5.28
CA TYR A 275 6.77 -11.97 6.47
C TYR A 275 7.04 -10.75 7.36
N ASN A 276 8.32 -10.43 7.60
CA ASN A 276 8.72 -9.31 8.44
C ASN A 276 8.33 -7.95 7.80
N SER A 277 8.53 -7.81 6.50
CA SER A 277 8.16 -6.62 5.73
C SER A 277 6.64 -6.45 5.66
N THR A 278 5.88 -7.54 5.57
CA THR A 278 4.41 -7.51 5.66
C THR A 278 3.97 -6.95 7.02
N LEU A 279 4.52 -7.46 8.13
CA LEU A 279 4.20 -6.94 9.47
C LEU A 279 4.59 -5.47 9.64
N LYS A 280 5.75 -5.06 9.12
CA LYS A 280 6.17 -3.65 9.15
C LYS A 280 5.21 -2.76 8.37
N ALA A 281 4.81 -3.19 7.17
CA ALA A 281 3.90 -2.42 6.32
C ALA A 281 2.53 -2.20 6.98
N GLU A 282 2.07 -3.15 7.80
CA GLU A 282 0.80 -3.02 8.53
C GLU A 282 0.78 -1.85 9.53
N GLU A 283 1.94 -1.42 10.05
CA GLU A 283 2.04 -0.27 10.98
C GLU A 283 2.17 1.08 10.25
N THR A 284 2.49 1.08 8.94
CA THR A 284 2.93 2.29 8.24
C THR A 284 1.88 2.96 7.36
N PHE A 285 0.69 2.39 7.21
CA PHE A 285 -0.39 2.96 6.37
C PHE A 285 -0.67 4.44 6.68
N ILE A 286 -0.83 4.78 7.96
CA ILE A 286 -1.13 6.16 8.38
C ILE A 286 0.09 7.07 8.24
N SER A 287 1.27 6.55 8.54
CA SER A 287 2.54 7.29 8.40
C SER A 287 2.81 7.65 6.94
N TYR A 288 2.66 6.71 6.01
CA TYR A 288 2.81 6.98 4.58
C TYR A 288 1.71 7.87 4.01
N LEU A 289 0.48 7.78 4.52
CA LEU A 289 -0.56 8.75 4.17
C LEU A 289 -0.13 10.18 4.54
N ARG A 290 0.47 10.38 5.72
CA ARG A 290 0.98 11.69 6.15
C ARG A 290 2.15 12.15 5.27
N VAL A 291 3.10 11.27 4.96
CA VAL A 291 4.24 11.58 4.07
C VAL A 291 3.75 12.04 2.70
N LEU A 292 2.82 11.30 2.09
CA LEU A 292 2.24 11.63 0.79
C LEU A 292 1.43 12.94 0.83
N THR A 293 0.65 13.15 1.89
CA THR A 293 -0.15 14.38 2.07
C THR A 293 0.76 15.59 2.23
N HIS A 294 1.82 15.47 3.03
CA HIS A 294 2.81 16.53 3.18
C HIS A 294 3.51 16.83 1.86
N ALA A 295 4.04 15.81 1.17
CA ALA A 295 4.70 16.00 -0.13
C ALA A 295 3.77 16.63 -1.18
N LYS A 296 2.47 16.30 -1.18
CA LYS A 296 1.47 16.90 -2.06
C LYS A 296 1.25 18.39 -1.76
N ASN A 297 1.29 18.79 -0.49
CA ASN A 297 1.13 20.19 -0.09
C ASN A 297 2.37 21.03 -0.44
N GLU A 298 3.56 20.43 -0.31
CA GLU A 298 4.83 21.11 -0.62
C GLU A 298 5.13 21.17 -2.12
N CYS A 299 4.73 20.16 -2.88
CA CYS A 299 4.98 20.06 -4.31
C CYS A 299 3.66 19.86 -5.09
N PRO A 300 3.07 20.93 -5.65
CA PRO A 300 1.81 20.87 -6.39
C PRO A 300 1.87 19.91 -7.60
N ALA A 301 3.04 19.79 -8.22
CA ALA A 301 3.29 18.94 -9.39
C ALA A 301 3.31 17.43 -9.07
N LEU A 302 3.34 17.03 -7.79
CA LEU A 302 3.41 15.63 -7.38
C LEU A 302 2.22 14.81 -7.88
N THR A 303 1.01 15.38 -7.82
CA THR A 303 -0.22 14.68 -8.21
C THR A 303 -0.14 14.23 -9.67
N ASP A 304 0.24 15.14 -10.56
CA ASP A 304 0.37 14.87 -12.00
C ASP A 304 1.57 13.95 -12.30
N ALA A 305 2.69 14.10 -11.59
CA ALA A 305 3.82 13.18 -11.70
C ALA A 305 3.44 11.73 -11.32
N CYS A 306 2.61 11.57 -10.30
CA CYS A 306 2.08 10.26 -9.89
C CYS A 306 1.06 9.70 -10.89
N VAL A 307 0.31 10.54 -11.60
CA VAL A 307 -0.56 10.15 -12.72
C VAL A 307 0.29 9.64 -13.90
N LEU A 308 1.33 10.37 -14.29
CA LEU A 308 2.28 9.94 -15.33
C LEU A 308 2.94 8.60 -14.97
N GLY A 309 3.41 8.47 -13.73
CA GLY A 309 3.97 7.23 -13.20
C GLY A 309 2.99 6.05 -13.25
N ARG A 310 1.72 6.29 -12.88
CA ARG A 310 0.66 5.27 -12.97
C ARG A 310 0.47 4.79 -14.42
N ILE A 311 0.36 5.71 -15.37
CA ILE A 311 0.18 5.37 -16.79
C ILE A 311 1.41 4.57 -17.28
N TRP A 312 2.62 5.02 -16.92
CA TRP A 312 3.87 4.36 -17.29
C TRP A 312 3.97 2.92 -16.78
N LEU A 313 3.57 2.67 -15.52
CA LEU A 313 3.52 1.35 -14.90
C LEU A 313 2.48 0.45 -15.58
N GLN A 314 1.27 0.97 -15.81
CA GLN A 314 0.18 0.24 -16.44
C GLN A 314 0.54 -0.25 -17.85
N GLN A 315 1.15 0.62 -18.66
CA GLN A 315 1.59 0.27 -20.02
C GLN A 315 2.68 -0.81 -20.05
N ARG A 316 3.38 -1.02 -18.93
CA ARG A 316 4.43 -2.05 -18.78
C ARG A 316 3.94 -3.30 -18.06
N GLY A 317 2.69 -3.34 -17.64
CA GLY A 317 2.12 -4.45 -16.89
C GLY A 317 2.57 -4.54 -15.43
N PHE A 318 3.18 -3.49 -14.87
CA PHE A 318 3.58 -3.44 -13.46
C PHE A 318 2.44 -2.94 -12.56
N GLY A 319 2.46 -3.41 -11.32
CA GLY A 319 1.47 -3.06 -10.30
C GLY A 319 1.94 -3.45 -8.91
N SER A 320 1.18 -3.06 -7.90
CA SER A 320 1.51 -3.33 -6.49
C SER A 320 1.27 -4.80 -6.12
N SER A 321 0.60 -5.60 -6.96
CA SER A 321 0.40 -7.01 -6.70
C SER A 321 1.68 -7.82 -6.87
N ILE A 322 1.79 -8.93 -6.14
CA ILE A 322 2.98 -9.80 -6.19
C ILE A 322 3.23 -10.33 -7.60
N SER A 323 2.18 -10.76 -8.32
CA SER A 323 2.31 -11.24 -9.71
C SER A 323 2.76 -10.17 -10.71
N GLN A 324 2.52 -8.88 -10.40
CA GLN A 324 2.90 -7.74 -11.23
C GLN A 324 4.21 -7.06 -10.77
N GLY A 325 5.00 -7.74 -9.94
CA GLY A 325 6.33 -7.30 -9.50
C GLY A 325 6.35 -6.45 -8.22
N GLY A 326 5.19 -6.19 -7.59
CA GLY A 326 5.12 -5.49 -6.30
C GLY A 326 5.53 -4.01 -6.33
N PHE A 327 5.59 -3.40 -7.51
CA PHE A 327 5.94 -1.99 -7.69
C PHE A 327 4.85 -1.30 -8.52
N GLY A 328 3.90 -0.70 -7.81
CA GLY A 328 2.75 -0.02 -8.40
C GLY A 328 2.71 1.46 -8.07
N HIS A 329 1.50 2.01 -8.11
CA HIS A 329 1.29 3.44 -7.92
C HIS A 329 1.64 3.91 -6.50
N PHE A 330 1.39 3.09 -5.47
CA PHE A 330 1.73 3.45 -4.10
C PHE A 330 3.25 3.55 -3.93
N GLU A 331 3.98 2.51 -4.37
CA GLU A 331 5.43 2.45 -4.29
C GLU A 331 6.08 3.60 -5.09
N TRP A 332 5.57 3.88 -6.29
CA TRP A 332 5.99 5.04 -7.09
C TRP A 332 5.77 6.37 -6.37
N SER A 333 4.60 6.58 -5.80
CA SER A 333 4.25 7.84 -5.14
C SER A 333 5.07 8.05 -3.87
N VAL A 334 5.27 6.99 -3.07
CA VAL A 334 6.12 7.04 -1.87
C VAL A 334 7.57 7.28 -2.23
N MET A 335 8.09 6.62 -3.28
CA MET A 335 9.46 6.86 -3.76
C MET A 335 9.68 8.33 -4.10
N ILE A 336 8.80 8.95 -4.90
CA ILE A 336 8.94 10.37 -5.24
C ILE A 336 8.81 11.25 -3.98
N ALA A 337 7.84 10.98 -3.11
CA ALA A 337 7.65 11.74 -1.88
C ALA A 337 8.88 11.68 -0.96
N LEU A 338 9.49 10.50 -0.81
CA LEU A 338 10.73 10.33 -0.05
C LEU A 338 11.91 11.02 -0.74
N LEU A 339 12.01 10.98 -2.07
CA LEU A 339 13.07 11.69 -2.81
C LEU A 339 12.93 13.23 -2.73
N LEU A 340 11.72 13.75 -2.56
CA LEU A 340 11.47 15.18 -2.31
C LEU A 340 11.84 15.62 -0.89
N GLN A 341 11.93 14.68 0.06
CA GLN A 341 12.25 14.97 1.46
C GLN A 341 13.69 14.59 1.83
N MET A 342 14.23 13.53 1.22
CA MET A 342 15.52 12.92 1.52
C MET A 342 16.09 12.18 0.30
N GLY A 343 17.12 11.34 0.49
CA GLY A 343 17.71 10.50 -0.56
C GLY A 343 18.89 11.13 -1.32
N GLY A 344 19.15 12.42 -1.10
CA GLY A 344 20.37 13.10 -1.51
C GLY A 344 21.51 12.93 -0.50
N ARG A 345 22.64 13.62 -0.74
CA ARG A 345 23.81 13.57 0.16
C ARG A 345 23.46 14.11 1.54
N ASN A 346 23.99 13.50 2.59
CA ASN A 346 23.79 13.89 4.00
C ASN A 346 22.31 13.98 4.44
N GLY A 347 21.41 13.26 3.76
CA GLY A 347 19.97 13.26 4.09
C GLY A 347 19.19 14.43 3.52
N HIS A 348 19.79 15.28 2.69
CA HIS A 348 19.06 16.30 1.93
C HIS A 348 18.13 15.66 0.89
N ALA A 349 17.14 16.42 0.42
CA ALA A 349 16.26 16.01 -0.66
C ALA A 349 17.05 15.73 -1.94
N ALA A 350 16.73 14.64 -2.62
CA ALA A 350 17.27 14.32 -3.95
C ALA A 350 16.57 15.10 -5.07
N LEU A 351 15.32 15.51 -4.85
CA LEU A 351 14.49 16.25 -5.78
C LEU A 351 14.05 17.59 -5.18
N SER A 352 13.83 18.58 -6.03
CA SER A 352 13.34 19.90 -5.62
C SER A 352 11.82 20.01 -5.77
N ASN A 353 11.17 20.71 -4.83
CA ASN A 353 9.73 20.99 -4.88
C ASN A 353 9.34 21.96 -6.02
N SER A 354 10.31 22.65 -6.63
CA SER A 354 10.09 23.60 -7.72
C SER A 354 10.05 22.98 -9.12
N LEU A 355 10.18 21.65 -9.21
CA LEU A 355 10.14 20.90 -10.47
C LEU A 355 8.72 20.75 -11.00
N SER A 356 8.59 20.75 -12.32
CA SER A 356 7.36 20.40 -13.02
C SER A 356 7.06 18.89 -12.95
N SER A 357 5.83 18.50 -13.23
CA SER A 357 5.39 17.09 -13.22
C SER A 357 6.21 16.23 -14.18
N THR A 358 6.53 16.78 -15.34
CA THR A 358 7.36 16.18 -16.38
C THR A 358 8.82 16.00 -15.93
N GLU A 359 9.38 16.97 -15.23
CA GLU A 359 10.73 16.88 -14.65
C GLU A 359 10.79 15.88 -13.50
N LEU A 360 9.80 15.87 -12.61
CA LEU A 360 9.68 14.88 -11.54
C LEU A 360 9.59 13.46 -12.08
N PHE A 361 8.75 13.24 -13.09
CA PHE A 361 8.64 11.94 -13.76
C PHE A 361 9.99 11.52 -14.37
N LYS A 362 10.64 12.41 -15.12
CA LYS A 362 11.96 12.13 -15.71
C LYS A 362 13.01 11.81 -14.66
N ALA A 363 13.05 12.58 -13.56
CA ALA A 363 13.99 12.38 -12.49
C ALA A 363 13.76 11.04 -11.75
N ALA A 364 12.51 10.64 -11.55
CA ALA A 364 12.15 9.34 -10.98
C ALA A 364 12.62 8.17 -11.87
N ILE A 365 12.41 8.26 -13.19
CA ILE A 365 12.91 7.25 -14.14
C ILE A 365 14.45 7.22 -14.15
N GLN A 366 15.11 8.38 -14.13
CA GLN A 366 16.56 8.45 -14.08
C GLN A 366 17.10 7.83 -12.79
N PHE A 367 16.48 8.11 -11.65
CA PHE A 367 16.82 7.50 -10.36
C PHE A 367 16.72 5.97 -10.41
N LEU A 368 15.63 5.43 -10.97
CA LEU A 368 15.46 3.99 -11.13
C LEU A 368 16.50 3.37 -12.09
N SER A 369 16.91 4.11 -13.13
CA SER A 369 17.87 3.62 -14.12
C SER A 369 19.33 3.66 -13.65
N ALA A 370 19.69 4.65 -12.83
CA ALA A 370 21.07 4.90 -12.40
C ALA A 370 21.42 4.17 -11.10
N THR A 371 20.42 3.79 -10.30
CA THR A 371 20.62 3.16 -8.99
C THR A 371 20.56 1.65 -9.10
N ASP A 372 21.65 0.96 -8.73
CA ASP A 372 21.69 -0.51 -8.69
C ASP A 372 21.20 -1.03 -7.34
N PHE A 373 19.88 -1.24 -7.23
CA PHE A 373 19.23 -1.75 -6.02
C PHE A 373 19.59 -3.20 -5.66
N ASN A 374 20.14 -3.98 -6.59
CA ASN A 374 20.50 -5.38 -6.36
C ASN A 374 21.88 -5.52 -5.70
N LYS A 375 22.83 -4.67 -6.10
CA LYS A 375 24.18 -4.69 -5.49
C LYS A 375 24.17 -4.10 -4.09
N THR A 376 23.51 -2.95 -3.93
CA THR A 376 23.48 -2.21 -2.67
C THR A 376 22.06 -1.75 -2.35
N PRO A 377 21.53 -2.04 -1.15
CA PRO A 377 20.22 -1.53 -0.76
C PRO A 377 20.24 -0.01 -0.73
N PHE A 378 19.25 0.63 -1.34
CA PHE A 378 19.10 2.08 -1.27
C PHE A 378 18.42 2.43 0.06
N VAL A 379 19.13 3.15 0.93
CA VAL A 379 18.61 3.60 2.22
C VAL A 379 18.26 5.07 2.14
N PHE A 380 17.00 5.40 2.43
CA PHE A 380 16.55 6.78 2.53
C PHE A 380 17.07 7.41 3.82
N GLY A 381 17.51 8.67 3.74
CA GLY A 381 17.96 9.45 4.90
C GLY A 381 19.19 8.89 5.61
N SER A 382 19.43 9.35 6.84
CA SER A 382 20.50 8.85 7.71
C SER A 382 19.95 7.80 8.68
N SER A 383 20.30 6.54 8.47
CA SER A 383 19.94 5.46 9.40
C SER A 383 21.12 5.06 10.27
N LYS A 384 20.85 4.78 11.55
CA LYS A 384 21.82 4.10 12.45
C LYS A 384 21.96 2.61 12.13
N ILE A 385 21.09 2.08 11.28
CA ILE A 385 21.05 0.68 10.87
C ILE A 385 22.03 0.49 9.71
N SER A 386 22.92 -0.51 9.79
CA SER A 386 23.90 -0.77 8.73
C SER A 386 23.20 -1.27 7.45
N ALA A 387 23.68 -0.82 6.29
CA ALA A 387 23.14 -1.25 4.99
C ALA A 387 23.11 -2.79 4.84
N ASP A 388 24.10 -3.48 5.41
CA ASP A 388 24.14 -4.94 5.40
C ASP A 388 22.97 -5.61 6.13
N SER A 389 22.43 -4.97 7.16
CA SER A 389 21.34 -5.53 7.96
C SER A 389 19.99 -5.48 7.27
N VAL A 390 19.85 -4.61 6.26
CA VAL A 390 18.65 -4.46 5.41
C VAL A 390 18.82 -5.09 4.03
N ARG A 391 20.00 -5.65 3.74
CA ARG A 391 20.27 -6.33 2.47
C ARG A 391 19.44 -7.60 2.32
N GLU A 392 18.78 -7.73 1.18
CA GLU A 392 18.03 -8.91 0.75
C GLU A 392 18.61 -9.46 -0.57
N ALA A 393 18.07 -10.59 -1.04
CA ALA A 393 18.51 -11.20 -2.30
C ALA A 393 18.06 -10.43 -3.54
N GLY A 394 17.06 -9.54 -3.40
CA GLY A 394 16.50 -8.73 -4.47
C GLY A 394 16.72 -7.22 -4.25
N PRO A 395 16.08 -6.37 -5.08
CA PRO A 395 16.22 -4.93 -4.99
C PRO A 395 15.58 -4.41 -3.69
N VAL A 396 16.31 -3.57 -2.96
CA VAL A 396 15.84 -3.01 -1.68
C VAL A 396 15.84 -1.49 -1.73
N MET A 397 14.69 -0.91 -1.40
CA MET A 397 14.51 0.47 -1.01
C MET A 397 14.06 0.48 0.46
N TYR A 398 14.88 1.06 1.33
CA TYR A 398 14.68 1.01 2.78
C TYR A 398 14.41 2.40 3.36
N ASP A 399 13.24 2.54 3.96
CA ASP A 399 12.83 3.70 4.76
C ASP A 399 13.10 3.42 6.26
N PRO A 400 13.95 4.21 6.93
CA PRO A 400 14.52 3.84 8.24
C PRO A 400 13.62 3.84 9.49
#